data_AF-A0A9J6F4F2-F1
#
_entry.id   AF-A0A9J6F4F2-F1
#
_cell.length_a   1.000
_cell.length_b   1.000
_cell.length_c   1.000
_cell.angle_alpha   90.00
_cell.angle_beta   90.00
_cell.angle_gamma   90.00
#
_symmetry.space_group_name_H-M   'P 1'
#
loop_
_entity.id
_entity.type
_entity.pdbx_description
1 polymer ?
#
loop_
_entity_poly.entity_id
_entity_poly.type
_entity_poly.pdbx_seq_one_letter_code
_entity_poly.pdbx_strand_id
1 'polypeptide(L)'
;MRTTLLSFLRLEQKDFSEQPTYTEEEVMALYAKMPWGCIRAEDVKILMKRGCKLQDDGRYVFTRDFRLKSFYWDKVDRAALEPWWKSYKNDILVLDAVPGFGSCSVHNGRMINLLKEHCRTFQMAILDGDHHIHMNQPELIASYIKPFLQDLRGSRNQMWFV
;
A
#
# COMPACT_ATOMS: atom_id res chain seq x y z
N MET A 1 -7.71 5.12 -21.02
CA MET A 1 -7.88 6.51 -21.50
C MET A 1 -9.28 7.05 -21.23
N ARG A 2 -10.38 6.42 -21.70
CA ARG A 2 -11.77 6.90 -21.45
C ARG A 2 -12.11 7.05 -19.95
N THR A 3 -11.79 6.06 -19.12
CA THR A 3 -12.07 6.08 -17.67
C THR A 3 -11.32 7.20 -16.95
N THR A 4 -10.04 7.39 -17.29
CA THR A 4 -9.18 8.45 -16.74
C THR A 4 -9.74 9.84 -17.08
N LEU A 5 -10.09 10.09 -18.35
CA LEU A 5 -10.67 11.36 -18.79
C LEU A 5 -11.98 11.67 -18.06
N LEU A 6 -12.87 10.68 -17.94
CA LEU A 6 -14.13 10.83 -17.20
C LEU A 6 -13.89 11.14 -15.71
N SER A 7 -12.81 10.63 -15.12
CA SER A 7 -12.45 10.96 -13.73
C SER A 7 -12.02 12.42 -13.58
N PHE A 8 -11.29 12.97 -14.56
CA PHE A 8 -10.89 14.37 -14.57
C PHE A 8 -12.09 15.31 -14.76
N LEU A 9 -12.98 15.01 -15.70
CA LEU A 9 -14.21 15.79 -15.90
C LEU A 9 -15.07 15.84 -14.61
N ARG A 10 -15.14 14.72 -13.89
CA ARG A 10 -15.82 14.67 -12.57
C ARG A 10 -15.12 15.49 -11.50
N LEU A 11 -13.78 15.61 -11.54
CA LEU A 11 -13.04 16.50 -10.65
C LEU A 11 -13.28 17.97 -10.99
N GLU A 12 -13.29 18.33 -12.28
CA GLU A 12 -13.51 19.71 -12.73
C GLU A 12 -14.90 20.23 -12.33
N GLN A 13 -15.91 19.37 -12.40
CA GLN A 13 -17.28 19.70 -11.98
C GLN A 13 -17.49 19.65 -10.46
N LYS A 14 -16.48 19.21 -9.68
CA LYS A 14 -16.61 19.05 -8.24
C LYS A 14 -16.53 20.42 -7.56
N ASP A 15 -17.52 20.74 -6.76
CA ASP A 15 -17.40 21.83 -5.80
C ASP A 15 -16.50 21.39 -4.63
N PHE A 16 -15.43 22.15 -4.40
CA PHE A 16 -14.46 21.93 -3.31
C PHE A 16 -14.74 22.82 -2.09
N SER A 17 -15.74 23.70 -2.14
CA SER A 17 -16.12 24.57 -1.02
C SER A 17 -16.70 23.77 0.16
N GLU A 18 -17.31 22.62 -0.11
CA GLU A 18 -17.91 21.75 0.91
C GLU A 18 -17.30 20.35 0.90
N GLN A 19 -16.92 19.87 2.10
CA GLN A 19 -16.47 18.50 2.29
C GLN A 19 -17.64 17.60 2.70
N PRO A 20 -17.82 16.43 2.08
CA PRO A 20 -18.82 15.47 2.52
C PRO A 20 -18.55 15.00 3.96
N THR A 21 -19.60 14.98 4.78
CA THR A 21 -19.59 14.44 6.14
C THR A 21 -20.28 13.07 6.15
N TYR A 22 -19.84 12.18 7.04
CA TYR A 22 -20.28 10.79 7.09
C TYR A 22 -20.56 10.34 8.53
N THR A 23 -21.54 9.47 8.76
CA THR A 23 -21.59 8.70 10.01
C THR A 23 -20.48 7.66 10.05
N GLU A 24 -20.21 7.07 11.23
CA GLU A 24 -19.26 5.97 11.32
C GLU A 24 -19.64 4.82 10.37
N GLU A 25 -20.91 4.43 10.36
CA GLU A 25 -21.44 3.35 9.51
C GLU A 25 -21.25 3.64 8.02
N GLU A 26 -21.42 4.91 7.61
CA GLU A 26 -21.18 5.33 6.23
C GLU A 26 -19.69 5.20 5.87
N VAL A 27 -18.78 5.58 6.76
CA VAL A 27 -17.34 5.37 6.57
C VAL A 27 -17.01 3.88 6.44
N MET A 28 -17.55 3.05 7.33
CA MET A 28 -17.37 1.59 7.30
C MET A 28 -17.86 0.99 5.98
N ALA A 29 -19.04 1.41 5.52
CA ALA A 29 -19.61 0.96 4.25
C ALA A 29 -18.75 1.39 3.03
N LEU A 30 -18.11 2.57 3.08
CA LEU A 30 -17.20 3.01 2.03
C LEU A 30 -15.95 2.13 1.95
N TYR A 31 -15.37 1.75 3.10
CA TYR A 31 -14.24 0.83 3.13
C TYR A 31 -14.63 -0.59 2.68
N ALA A 32 -15.80 -1.09 3.09
CA ALA A 32 -16.30 -2.39 2.67
C ALA A 32 -16.58 -2.48 1.15
N LYS A 33 -16.92 -1.35 0.51
CA LYS A 33 -17.14 -1.26 -0.94
C LYS A 33 -15.86 -1.14 -1.75
N MET A 34 -14.68 -0.99 -1.13
CA MET A 34 -13.43 -0.90 -1.88
C MET A 34 -13.16 -2.23 -2.56
N PRO A 35 -13.03 -2.25 -3.90
CA PRO A 35 -12.73 -3.48 -4.60
C PRO A 35 -11.29 -3.90 -4.22
N TRP A 36 -11.08 -5.22 -4.09
CA TRP A 36 -9.75 -5.85 -3.93
C TRP A 36 -9.08 -5.75 -2.54
N GLY A 37 -9.80 -5.36 -1.50
CA GLY A 37 -9.28 -5.40 -0.13
C GLY A 37 -10.37 -5.22 0.91
N CYS A 38 -10.94 -6.31 1.38
CA CYS A 38 -11.86 -6.28 2.52
C CYS A 38 -11.07 -5.95 3.79
N ILE A 39 -11.03 -4.67 4.18
CA ILE A 39 -10.48 -4.25 5.46
C ILE A 39 -11.47 -4.67 6.56
N ARG A 40 -10.97 -5.28 7.64
CA ARG A 40 -11.82 -5.66 8.76
C ARG A 40 -12.38 -4.42 9.46
N ALA A 41 -13.53 -4.56 10.10
CA ALA A 41 -14.24 -3.43 10.70
C ALA A 41 -13.39 -2.71 11.77
N GLU A 42 -12.75 -3.49 12.62
CA GLU A 42 -11.82 -3.05 13.65
C GLU A 42 -10.63 -2.28 13.07
N ASP A 43 -10.10 -2.73 11.92
CA ASP A 43 -8.97 -2.10 11.23
C ASP A 43 -9.39 -0.76 10.61
N VAL A 44 -10.62 -0.67 10.08
CA VAL A 44 -11.17 0.61 9.59
C VAL A 44 -11.21 1.65 10.71
N LYS A 45 -11.63 1.27 11.92
CA LYS A 45 -11.63 2.19 13.08
C LYS A 45 -10.22 2.69 13.41
N ILE A 46 -9.19 1.86 13.23
CA ILE A 46 -7.79 2.28 13.39
C ILE A 46 -7.43 3.32 12.32
N LEU A 47 -7.77 3.07 11.04
CA LEU A 47 -7.51 4.02 9.95
C LEU A 47 -8.22 5.35 10.17
N MET A 48 -9.46 5.33 10.65
CA MET A 48 -10.25 6.53 10.93
C MET A 48 -9.57 7.48 11.91
N LYS A 49 -8.78 6.98 12.89
CA LYS A 49 -8.06 7.82 13.86
C LYS A 49 -7.13 8.86 13.22
N ARG A 50 -6.63 8.59 12.00
CA ARG A 50 -5.78 9.54 11.23
C ARG A 50 -6.39 9.95 9.89
N GLY A 51 -7.24 9.11 9.32
CA GLY A 51 -7.88 9.32 8.02
C GLY A 51 -9.18 10.12 8.09
N CYS A 52 -9.73 10.34 9.29
CA CYS A 52 -10.94 11.10 9.51
C CYS A 52 -10.76 12.13 10.64
N LYS A 53 -11.58 13.17 10.61
CA LYS A 53 -11.74 14.14 11.70
C LYS A 53 -13.21 14.15 12.13
N LEU A 54 -13.46 13.90 13.41
CA LEU A 54 -14.78 14.04 14.01
C LEU A 54 -15.14 15.53 14.09
N GLN A 55 -16.34 15.89 13.66
CA GLN A 55 -16.92 17.23 13.73
C GLN A 55 -17.80 17.37 14.98
N ASP A 56 -18.15 18.59 15.32
CA ASP A 56 -18.96 18.91 16.51
C ASP A 56 -20.39 18.32 16.44
N ASP A 57 -20.89 18.07 15.22
CA ASP A 57 -22.20 17.42 14.97
C ASP A 57 -22.17 15.88 15.08
N GLY A 58 -21.03 15.31 15.47
CA GLY A 58 -20.83 13.87 15.60
C GLY A 58 -20.55 13.13 14.28
N ARG A 59 -20.41 13.85 13.16
CA ARG A 59 -20.07 13.25 11.85
C ARG A 59 -18.57 13.32 11.56
N TYR A 60 -18.10 12.47 10.67
CA TYR A 60 -16.71 12.40 10.23
C TYR A 60 -16.51 13.06 8.86
N VAL A 61 -15.41 13.81 8.72
CA VAL A 61 -14.86 14.22 7.42
C VAL A 61 -13.57 13.47 7.16
N PHE A 62 -13.31 13.06 5.91
CA PHE A 62 -12.02 12.47 5.57
C PHE A 62 -10.95 13.56 5.46
N THR A 63 -9.76 13.31 6.02
CA THR A 63 -8.62 14.26 6.03
C THR A 63 -7.78 14.21 4.76
N ARG A 64 -8.35 13.77 3.63
CA ARG A 64 -7.65 13.56 2.35
C ARG A 64 -8.17 14.50 1.27
N ASP A 65 -7.29 14.84 0.35
CA ASP A 65 -7.64 15.64 -0.81
C ASP A 65 -8.54 14.84 -1.78
N PHE A 66 -9.63 15.45 -2.25
CA PHE A 66 -10.57 14.81 -3.17
C PHE A 66 -9.95 14.49 -4.54
N ARG A 67 -8.93 15.25 -4.96
CA ARG A 67 -8.20 15.01 -6.22
C ARG A 67 -7.53 13.63 -6.26
N LEU A 68 -7.20 13.06 -5.11
CA LEU A 68 -6.69 11.70 -4.99
C LEU A 68 -7.71 10.62 -5.40
N LYS A 69 -9.00 10.98 -5.56
CA LYS A 69 -10.02 10.08 -6.14
C LYS A 69 -9.96 10.00 -7.66
N SER A 70 -9.32 10.95 -8.33
CA SER A 70 -9.02 10.77 -9.75
C SER A 70 -7.87 9.80 -9.88
N PHE A 71 -8.17 8.64 -10.44
CA PHE A 71 -7.20 7.60 -10.68
C PHE A 71 -6.33 7.98 -11.88
N TYR A 72 -5.12 8.42 -11.58
CA TYR A 72 -4.03 8.50 -12.54
C TYR A 72 -3.08 7.33 -12.32
N TRP A 73 -3.35 6.22 -13.03
CA TRP A 73 -2.28 5.25 -13.27
C TRP A 73 -1.55 5.74 -14.51
N ASP A 74 -0.46 6.47 -14.31
CA ASP A 74 0.63 6.43 -15.28
C ASP A 74 0.97 4.95 -15.44
N LYS A 75 0.62 4.37 -16.58
CA LYS A 75 1.16 3.08 -16.95
C LYS A 75 2.60 3.35 -17.36
N VAL A 76 3.51 3.31 -16.38
CA VAL A 76 4.93 3.34 -16.66
C VAL A 76 5.25 2.07 -17.45
N ASP A 77 5.87 2.25 -18.61
CA ASP A 77 6.21 1.12 -19.46
C ASP A 77 7.21 0.19 -18.75
N ARG A 78 7.09 -1.12 -19.00
CA ARG A 78 7.97 -2.10 -18.36
C ARG A 78 9.43 -1.89 -18.75
N ALA A 79 9.71 -1.50 -19.99
CA ALA A 79 11.08 -1.20 -20.41
C ALA A 79 11.67 0.01 -19.69
N ALA A 80 10.82 0.97 -19.27
CA ALA A 80 11.23 2.08 -18.43
C ALA A 80 11.46 1.68 -16.97
N LEU A 81 10.75 0.67 -16.43
CA LEU A 81 10.93 0.21 -15.05
C LEU A 81 12.14 -0.69 -14.83
N GLU A 82 12.58 -1.44 -15.84
CA GLU A 82 13.70 -2.37 -15.68
C GLU A 82 15.01 -1.71 -15.25
N PRO A 83 15.48 -0.60 -15.86
CA PRO A 83 16.66 0.11 -15.38
C PRO A 83 16.55 0.52 -13.91
N TRP A 84 15.34 0.86 -13.45
CA TRP A 84 15.09 1.21 -12.05
C TRP A 84 15.21 0.02 -11.11
N TRP A 85 14.66 -1.14 -11.48
CA TRP A 85 14.83 -2.35 -10.66
C TRP A 85 16.29 -2.80 -10.60
N LYS A 86 17.01 -2.72 -11.73
CA LYS A 86 18.44 -3.07 -11.81
C LYS A 86 19.32 -2.11 -11.01
N SER A 87 18.95 -0.84 -10.88
CA SER A 87 19.76 0.16 -10.18
C SER A 87 19.66 0.05 -8.66
N TYR A 88 18.66 -0.65 -8.12
CA TYR A 88 18.54 -0.86 -6.68
C TYR A 88 19.58 -1.88 -6.19
N LYS A 89 20.50 -1.44 -5.31
CA LYS A 89 21.63 -2.26 -4.81
C LYS A 89 21.56 -2.59 -3.31
N ASN A 90 20.49 -2.21 -2.62
CA ASN A 90 20.36 -2.43 -1.18
C ASN A 90 19.69 -3.78 -0.86
N ASP A 91 19.17 -3.92 0.35
CA ASP A 91 18.53 -5.13 0.86
C ASP A 91 17.00 -5.00 0.77
N ILE A 92 16.33 -6.05 0.30
CA ILE A 92 14.87 -6.12 0.17
C ILE A 92 14.35 -7.38 0.86
N LEU A 93 13.28 -7.20 1.64
CA LEU A 93 12.37 -8.25 2.07
C LEU A 93 11.00 -7.98 1.41
N VAL A 94 10.49 -8.96 0.67
CA VAL A 94 9.15 -8.94 0.08
C VAL A 94 8.25 -9.90 0.85
N LEU A 95 7.12 -9.39 1.36
CA LEU A 95 6.06 -10.20 1.98
C LEU A 95 4.85 -10.15 1.05
N ASP A 96 4.58 -11.25 0.35
CA ASP A 96 3.52 -11.34 -0.65
C ASP A 96 2.31 -12.09 -0.10
N ALA A 97 1.19 -11.39 0.05
CA ALA A 97 -0.05 -11.98 0.52
C ALA A 97 -0.84 -12.61 -0.63
N VAL A 98 -1.36 -13.82 -0.42
CA VAL A 98 -2.21 -14.56 -1.37
C VAL A 98 -3.52 -14.91 -0.66
N PRO A 99 -4.70 -14.55 -1.20
CA PRO A 99 -4.90 -13.89 -2.50
C PRO A 99 -4.50 -12.40 -2.52
N GLY A 100 -4.21 -11.77 -1.38
CA GLY A 100 -3.75 -10.39 -1.32
C GLY A 100 -4.72 -9.42 -1.99
N PHE A 101 -4.23 -8.72 -3.02
CA PHE A 101 -5.02 -7.78 -3.85
C PHE A 101 -5.76 -8.47 -5.03
N GLY A 102 -5.80 -9.80 -5.09
CA GLY A 102 -6.47 -10.56 -6.16
C GLY A 102 -5.73 -10.61 -7.50
N SER A 103 -4.75 -9.74 -7.73
CA SER A 103 -3.74 -9.86 -8.80
C SER A 103 -2.41 -10.25 -8.18
N CYS A 104 -2.08 -11.55 -8.25
CA CYS A 104 -0.93 -12.13 -7.58
C CYS A 104 0.38 -11.46 -8.04
N SER A 105 1.22 -10.98 -7.10
CA SER A 105 2.51 -10.34 -7.43
C SER A 105 3.49 -11.33 -8.09
N VAL A 106 3.22 -12.63 -7.98
CA VAL A 106 3.88 -13.72 -8.73
C VAL A 106 3.83 -13.50 -10.25
N HIS A 107 2.89 -12.70 -10.78
CA HIS A 107 2.86 -12.30 -12.19
C HIS A 107 3.94 -11.27 -12.58
N ASN A 108 4.70 -10.75 -11.62
CA ASN A 108 5.88 -9.91 -11.85
C ASN A 108 7.20 -10.69 -11.66
N GLY A 109 7.23 -11.98 -12.02
CA GLY A 109 8.43 -12.81 -11.95
C GLY A 109 9.69 -12.17 -12.56
N ARG A 110 9.53 -11.34 -13.60
CA ARG A 110 10.65 -10.55 -14.16
C ARG A 110 11.25 -9.55 -13.16
N MET A 111 10.41 -8.76 -12.48
CA MET A 111 10.85 -7.81 -11.47
C MET A 111 11.52 -8.54 -10.30
N ILE A 112 10.91 -9.63 -9.83
CA ILE A 112 11.45 -10.46 -8.73
C ILE A 112 12.83 -11.00 -9.12
N ASN A 113 12.99 -11.55 -10.33
CA ASN A 113 14.26 -12.06 -10.80
C ASN A 113 15.33 -10.96 -10.89
N LEU A 114 14.97 -9.78 -11.43
CA LEU A 114 15.90 -8.66 -11.52
C LEU A 114 16.33 -8.14 -10.14
N LEU A 115 15.40 -8.03 -9.20
CA LEU A 115 15.73 -7.64 -7.82
C LEU A 115 16.61 -8.71 -7.16
N LYS A 116 16.30 -10.00 -7.33
CA LYS A 116 17.11 -11.09 -6.79
C LYS A 116 18.54 -11.12 -7.35
N GLU A 117 18.70 -10.77 -8.63
CA GLU A 117 20.01 -10.72 -9.30
C GLU A 117 20.85 -9.50 -8.89
N HIS A 118 20.21 -8.35 -8.67
CA HIS A 118 20.91 -7.06 -8.57
C HIS A 118 20.94 -6.42 -7.18
N CYS A 119 20.08 -6.86 -6.25
CA CYS A 119 20.09 -6.39 -4.86
C CYS A 119 21.22 -7.06 -4.06
N ARG A 120 21.71 -6.39 -3.01
CA ARG A 120 22.69 -6.99 -2.09
C ARG A 120 22.11 -8.18 -1.34
N THR A 121 20.84 -8.08 -0.94
CA THR A 121 20.10 -9.16 -0.29
C THR A 121 18.67 -9.11 -0.77
N PHE A 122 18.13 -10.27 -1.13
CA PHE A 122 16.74 -10.42 -1.53
C PHE A 122 16.12 -11.60 -0.79
N GLN A 123 15.12 -11.32 0.04
CA GLN A 123 14.30 -12.33 0.73
C GLN A 123 12.84 -12.15 0.33
N MET A 124 12.12 -13.24 0.15
CA MET A 124 10.70 -13.22 -0.19
C MET A 124 9.96 -14.32 0.56
N ALA A 125 8.81 -14.00 1.15
CA ALA A 125 7.89 -14.94 1.76
C ALA A 125 6.50 -14.77 1.16
N ILE A 126 5.84 -15.89 0.87
CA ILE A 126 4.45 -15.94 0.43
C ILE A 126 3.60 -16.27 1.66
N LEU A 127 2.58 -15.47 1.92
CA LEU A 127 1.74 -15.53 3.11
C LEU A 127 0.28 -15.73 2.71
N ASP A 128 -0.44 -16.54 3.47
CA ASP A 128 -1.89 -16.67 3.31
C ASP A 128 -2.59 -15.46 3.96
N GLY A 129 -3.36 -14.71 3.18
CA GLY A 129 -4.09 -13.55 3.67
C GLY A 129 -4.51 -12.54 2.60
N ASP A 130 -5.30 -11.56 3.03
CA ASP A 130 -5.72 -10.44 2.20
C ASP A 130 -4.65 -9.33 2.08
N HIS A 131 -4.95 -8.31 1.27
CA HIS A 131 -4.05 -7.17 1.03
C HIS A 131 -3.57 -6.46 2.32
N HIS A 132 -4.37 -6.48 3.38
CA HIS A 132 -4.12 -5.81 4.65
C HIS A 132 -3.66 -6.79 5.75
N ILE A 133 -3.05 -7.93 5.39
CA ILE A 133 -2.50 -8.91 6.36
C ILE A 133 -1.61 -8.27 7.44
N HIS A 134 -0.89 -7.20 7.09
CA HIS A 134 -0.05 -6.44 8.01
C HIS A 134 -0.81 -5.69 9.11
N MET A 135 -2.09 -5.39 8.90
CA MET A 135 -2.97 -4.83 9.91
C MET A 135 -3.62 -5.92 10.75
N ASN A 136 -4.07 -7.01 10.11
CA ASN A 136 -4.89 -8.01 10.77
C ASN A 136 -4.10 -9.17 11.42
N GLN A 137 -2.83 -9.36 11.05
CA GLN A 137 -1.88 -10.31 11.63
C GLN A 137 -0.49 -9.65 11.84
N PRO A 138 -0.40 -8.58 12.64
CA PRO A 138 0.83 -7.81 12.78
C PRO A 138 1.98 -8.60 13.40
N GLU A 139 1.71 -9.54 14.31
CA GLU A 139 2.72 -10.40 14.94
C GLU A 139 3.38 -11.33 13.92
N LEU A 140 2.60 -11.90 13.00
CA LEU A 140 3.10 -12.74 11.91
C LEU A 140 4.04 -11.92 11.03
N ILE A 141 3.64 -10.73 10.60
CA ILE A 141 4.47 -9.85 9.77
C ILE A 141 5.75 -9.43 10.51
N ALA A 142 5.65 -9.09 11.79
CA ALA A 142 6.80 -8.74 12.61
C ALA A 142 7.82 -9.90 12.73
N SER A 143 7.36 -11.16 12.69
CA SER A 143 8.21 -12.35 12.75
C SER A 143 9.15 -12.48 11.54
N TYR A 144 8.79 -11.90 10.39
CA TYR A 144 9.67 -11.83 9.21
C TYR A 144 10.55 -10.57 9.20
N ILE A 145 10.00 -9.41 9.58
CA ILE A 145 10.72 -8.13 9.54
C ILE A 145 11.86 -8.11 10.56
N LYS A 146 11.62 -8.62 11.78
CA LYS A 146 12.60 -8.53 12.87
C LYS A 146 13.91 -9.27 12.56
N PRO A 147 13.91 -10.55 12.15
CA PRO A 147 15.13 -11.25 11.76
C PRO A 147 15.85 -10.56 10.60
N PHE A 148 15.11 -10.18 9.56
CA PHE A 148 15.70 -9.47 8.40
C PHE A 148 16.47 -8.22 8.84
N LEU A 149 15.87 -7.35 9.67
CA LEU A 149 16.55 -6.16 10.18
C LEU A 149 17.73 -6.47 11.11
N GLN A 150 17.69 -7.58 11.85
CA GLN A 150 18.79 -8.01 12.71
C GLN A 150 19.98 -8.51 11.89
N ASP A 151 19.74 -9.29 10.84
CA ASP A 151 20.77 -9.78 9.91
C ASP A 151 21.47 -8.61 9.19
N LEU A 152 20.72 -7.56 8.84
CA LEU A 152 21.28 -6.33 8.27
C LEU A 152 22.19 -5.56 9.23
N ARG A 153 21.94 -5.65 10.55
CA ARG A 153 22.82 -5.04 11.56
C ARG A 153 24.06 -5.89 11.82
N GLY A 154 23.91 -7.21 11.85
CA GLY A 154 25.03 -8.15 11.98
C GLY A 154 26.03 -8.05 10.82
N SER A 155 25.53 -7.89 9.59
CA SER A 155 26.34 -7.69 8.38
C SER A 155 27.00 -6.30 8.26
N ARG A 156 26.44 -5.26 8.91
CA ARG A 156 27.02 -3.90 8.94
C ARG A 156 28.00 -3.65 10.10
N ASN A 157 28.09 -4.57 11.06
CA ASN A 157 29.04 -4.48 12.17
C ASN A 157 30.47 -4.90 11.80
N GLN A 158 30.75 -5.18 10.51
CA GLN A 158 32.11 -5.11 10.01
C GLN A 158 32.36 -3.71 9.44
N MET A 159 33.18 -2.94 10.17
CA MET A 159 33.93 -1.77 9.69
C MET A 159 33.23 -0.40 9.78
N TRP A 160 33.47 0.28 10.90
CA TRP A 160 33.92 1.69 10.93
C TRP A 160 34.93 1.82 12.08
N PHE A 161 36.22 1.69 11.79
CA PHE A 161 37.23 2.28 12.66
C PHE A 161 37.22 3.78 12.36
N VAL A 162 37.01 4.58 13.41
CA VAL A 162 37.28 6.03 13.41
C VAL A 162 38.77 6.25 13.26
#